data_AF-Q2TU23-F1
#
_entry.id   AF-Q2TU23-F1
#
_cell.length_a   1.000
_cell.length_b   1.000
_cell.length_c   1.000
_cell.angle_alpha   90.00
_cell.angle_beta   90.00
_cell.angle_gamma   90.00
#
_symmetry.space_group_name_H-M   'P 1'
#
loop_
_entity.id
_entity.type
_entity.pdbx_description
1 polymer ?
#
loop_
_entity_poly.entity_id
_entity_poly.type
_entity_poly.pdbx_seq_one_letter_code
_entity_poly.pdbx_strand_id
1 'polypeptide(L)'
;DGGEDGQNIPLVPLLKRNMSIVFAFDNSADINGLPDGTSLVKTYERQFFEAGAKTPFPYVPDQKSFLHLNLTSRPTFFGCNAGNLTALTDSVFDVPLVVYIANKQYSFASNTSTFKLSYSIADRNAMITNGFEVASMLNGTLDEEWRACVGCAIIRREQERLGLEQTKQCKLCFERYCWNGT
;
A
#
# COMPACT_ATOMS: atom_id res chain seq x y z
N ASP A 1 -21.41 1.48 -1.11
CA ASP A 1 -20.07 2.09 -1.19
C ASP A 1 -19.11 1.12 -0.50
N GLY A 2 -17.92 0.88 -1.05
CA GLY A 2 -16.91 -0.01 -0.43
C GLY A 2 -16.32 0.57 0.85
N GLY A 3 -16.37 1.90 1.02
CA GLY A 3 -15.97 2.54 2.27
C GLY A 3 -16.81 2.13 3.49
N GLU A 4 -18.06 1.71 3.29
CA GLU A 4 -18.97 1.30 4.38
C GLU A 4 -18.56 -0.02 5.06
N ASP A 5 -17.76 -0.86 4.39
CA ASP A 5 -17.17 -2.06 5.00
C ASP A 5 -15.70 -1.86 5.41
N GLY A 6 -15.25 -0.61 5.38
CA GLY A 6 -13.89 -0.19 5.72
C GLY A 6 -12.86 -0.47 4.63
N GLN A 7 -13.22 -1.03 3.47
CA GLN A 7 -12.30 -1.23 2.33
C GLN A 7 -12.35 -0.03 1.38
N ASN A 8 -11.98 1.15 1.89
CA ASN A 8 -12.02 2.39 1.13
C ASN A 8 -11.04 2.40 -0.06
N ILE A 9 -10.01 1.53 -0.02
CA ILE A 9 -9.16 1.22 -1.17
C ILE A 9 -9.75 -0.02 -1.87
N PRO A 10 -10.17 0.07 -3.15
CA PRO A 10 -10.89 -1.02 -3.83
C PRO A 10 -9.96 -2.14 -4.31
N LEU A 11 -9.40 -2.91 -3.37
CA LEU A 11 -8.38 -3.93 -3.64
C LEU A 11 -8.97 -5.26 -4.11
N VAL A 12 -10.11 -5.68 -3.57
CA VAL A 12 -10.74 -6.98 -3.87
C VAL A 12 -10.92 -7.25 -5.38
N PRO A 13 -11.34 -6.29 -6.22
CA PRO A 13 -11.41 -6.52 -7.67
C PRO A 13 -10.07 -6.84 -8.33
N LEU A 14 -8.95 -6.34 -7.77
CA LEU A 14 -7.60 -6.57 -8.28
C LEU A 14 -7.05 -7.94 -7.87
N LEU A 15 -7.42 -8.44 -6.69
CA LEU A 15 -7.01 -9.76 -6.20
C LEU A 15 -7.55 -10.91 -7.06
N LYS A 16 -8.62 -10.66 -7.84
CA LYS A 16 -9.20 -11.62 -8.78
C LYS A 16 -8.51 -11.64 -10.14
N ARG A 17 -7.45 -10.85 -10.36
CA ARG A 17 -6.82 -10.63 -11.67
C ARG A 17 -5.36 -11.12 -11.76
N ASN A 18 -4.92 -12.00 -10.85
CA ASN A 18 -3.54 -12.50 -10.77
C ASN A 18 -2.48 -11.39 -10.96
N MET A 19 -2.59 -10.36 -10.11
CA MET A 19 -1.71 -9.20 -10.17
C MET A 19 -0.38 -9.53 -9.50
N SER A 20 0.74 -9.21 -10.15
CA SER A 20 2.08 -9.29 -9.52
C SER A 20 2.29 -8.23 -8.44
N ILE A 21 1.71 -7.05 -8.65
CA ILE A 21 1.87 -5.86 -7.80
C ILE A 21 0.60 -5.02 -7.80
N VAL A 22 0.31 -4.37 -6.68
CA VAL A 22 -0.73 -3.35 -6.54
C VAL A 22 -0.17 -2.11 -5.82
N PHE A 23 -0.35 -0.93 -6.39
CA PHE A 23 -0.09 0.33 -5.70
C PHE A 23 -1.38 0.81 -5.02
N ALA A 24 -1.43 0.70 -3.70
CA ALA A 24 -2.57 1.04 -2.87
C ALA A 24 -2.43 2.47 -2.33
N PHE A 25 -3.07 3.43 -2.99
CA PHE A 25 -3.16 4.81 -2.52
C PHE A 25 -4.30 4.95 -1.52
N ASP A 26 -3.96 5.24 -0.27
CA ASP A 26 -4.93 5.44 0.80
C ASP A 26 -5.17 6.93 1.01
N ASN A 27 -6.39 7.39 0.73
CA ASN A 27 -6.82 8.77 0.95
C ASN A 27 -8.01 8.80 1.93
N SER A 28 -8.13 7.77 2.77
CA SER A 28 -9.20 7.65 3.76
C SER A 28 -9.11 8.77 4.79
N ALA A 29 -10.28 9.24 5.22
CA ALA A 29 -10.42 10.30 6.22
C ALA A 29 -10.63 9.68 7.61
N ASP A 30 -9.65 8.92 8.09
CA ASP A 30 -9.77 8.15 9.33
C ASP A 30 -9.47 9.06 10.55
N ILE A 31 -8.21 9.18 10.95
CA ILE A 31 -7.79 9.96 12.12
C ILE A 31 -7.44 11.38 11.65
N ASN A 32 -8.21 12.38 12.09
CA ASN A 32 -8.02 13.79 11.73
C ASN A 32 -7.99 14.03 10.21
N GLY A 33 -8.74 13.23 9.45
CA GLY A 33 -8.81 13.29 7.99
C GLY A 33 -7.60 12.68 7.26
N LEU A 34 -6.80 11.86 7.94
CA LEU A 34 -5.67 11.13 7.37
C LEU A 34 -5.84 9.61 7.55
N PRO A 35 -5.21 8.79 6.68
CA PRO A 35 -5.32 7.34 6.78
C PRO A 35 -4.65 6.75 8.03
N ASP A 36 -5.22 5.67 8.55
CA ASP A 36 -4.64 4.88 9.65
C ASP A 36 -4.34 3.42 9.29
N GLY A 37 -4.55 3.05 8.02
CA GLY A 37 -4.34 1.69 7.51
C GLY A 37 -5.56 0.78 7.57
N THR A 38 -6.70 1.25 8.12
CA THR A 38 -7.95 0.46 8.24
C THR A 38 -8.32 -0.28 6.97
N SER A 39 -8.18 0.35 5.80
CA SER A 39 -8.51 -0.26 4.52
C SER A 39 -7.70 -1.52 4.20
N LEU A 40 -6.39 -1.54 4.52
CA LEU A 40 -5.59 -2.75 4.35
C LEU A 40 -5.96 -3.81 5.38
N VAL A 41 -6.18 -3.41 6.63
CA VAL A 41 -6.59 -4.32 7.71
C VAL A 41 -7.90 -5.01 7.36
N LYS A 42 -8.91 -4.25 6.93
CA LYS A 42 -10.22 -4.79 6.54
C LYS A 42 -10.15 -5.67 5.31
N THR A 43 -9.31 -5.31 4.34
CA THR A 43 -9.07 -6.18 3.16
C THR A 43 -8.42 -7.50 3.57
N TYR A 44 -7.43 -7.47 4.46
CA TYR A 44 -6.77 -8.66 5.00
C TYR A 44 -7.73 -9.54 5.80
N GLU A 45 -8.53 -8.95 6.70
CA GLU A 45 -9.53 -9.66 7.51
C GLU A 45 -10.60 -10.33 6.64
N ARG A 46 -11.01 -9.67 5.54
CA ARG A 46 -12.06 -10.18 4.65
C ARG A 46 -11.75 -11.56 4.08
N GLN A 47 -10.48 -11.89 3.87
CA GLN A 47 -10.10 -13.19 3.29
C GLN A 47 -10.50 -14.39 4.15
N PHE A 48 -10.73 -14.18 5.46
CA PHE A 48 -11.15 -15.22 6.40
C PHE A 48 -12.68 -15.40 6.49
N PHE A 49 -13.45 -14.65 5.70
CA PHE A 49 -14.90 -14.81 5.56
C PHE A 49 -15.26 -15.43 4.20
N GLU A 50 -16.46 -16.00 4.08
CA GLU A 50 -16.95 -16.62 2.84
C GLU A 50 -16.82 -15.70 1.61
N ALA A 51 -17.09 -14.41 1.80
CA ALA A 51 -17.02 -13.40 0.73
C ALA A 51 -15.59 -13.13 0.21
N GLY A 52 -14.55 -13.52 0.95
CA GLY A 52 -13.13 -13.31 0.62
C GLY A 52 -12.31 -14.59 0.45
N ALA A 53 -12.92 -15.77 0.62
CA ALA A 53 -12.20 -17.06 0.65
C ALA A 53 -11.37 -17.39 -0.63
N LYS A 54 -11.62 -16.68 -1.75
CA LYS A 54 -10.89 -16.84 -3.02
C LYS A 54 -10.05 -15.61 -3.40
N THR A 55 -9.78 -14.74 -2.46
CA THR A 55 -9.00 -13.51 -2.67
C THR A 55 -7.95 -13.39 -1.58
N PRO A 56 -6.91 -14.25 -1.62
CA PRO A 56 -5.84 -14.18 -0.63
C PRO A 56 -5.14 -12.82 -0.69
N PHE A 57 -4.80 -12.29 0.47
CA PHE A 57 -4.19 -10.98 0.63
C PHE A 57 -2.96 -11.10 1.53
N PRO A 58 -1.85 -10.38 1.27
CA PRO A 58 -0.67 -10.49 2.13
C PRO A 58 -1.01 -10.14 3.57
N TYR A 59 -0.21 -10.66 4.50
CA TYR A 59 -0.33 -10.30 5.90
C TYR A 59 -0.36 -8.78 6.08
N VAL A 60 -1.23 -8.30 6.96
CA VAL A 60 -1.31 -6.92 7.42
C VAL A 60 -1.43 -6.96 8.95
N PRO A 61 -0.71 -6.09 9.69
CA PRO A 61 -0.86 -6.04 11.14
C PRO A 61 -2.25 -5.49 11.52
N ASP A 62 -2.65 -5.66 12.77
CA ASP A 62 -3.82 -4.97 13.29
C ASP A 62 -3.62 -3.43 13.28
N GLN A 63 -4.71 -2.68 13.33
CA GLN A 63 -4.70 -1.21 13.23
C GLN A 63 -3.80 -0.53 14.29
N LYS A 64 -3.75 -1.06 15.52
CA LYS A 64 -2.91 -0.49 16.59
C LYS A 64 -1.44 -0.68 16.26
N SER A 65 -1.07 -1.88 15.80
CA SER A 65 0.29 -2.17 15.34
C SER A 65 0.65 -1.37 14.09
N PHE A 66 -0.28 -1.18 13.14
CA PHE A 66 -0.10 -0.38 11.93
C PHE A 66 0.35 1.06 12.26
N LEU A 67 -0.34 1.68 13.23
CA LEU A 67 -0.01 3.01 13.74
C LEU A 67 1.27 3.03 14.58
N HIS A 68 1.47 2.04 15.45
CA HIS A 68 2.66 1.96 16.31
C HIS A 68 3.96 1.84 15.50
N LEU A 69 3.92 1.03 14.44
CA LEU A 69 5.02 0.83 13.50
C LEU A 69 5.15 1.97 12.47
N ASN A 70 4.26 2.96 12.54
CA ASN A 70 4.29 4.16 11.70
C ASN A 70 4.22 3.84 10.19
N LEU A 71 3.46 2.80 9.81
CA LEU A 71 3.39 2.29 8.43
C LEU A 71 2.68 3.25 7.44
N THR A 72 2.03 4.29 7.95
CA THR A 72 1.43 5.39 7.17
C THR A 72 2.41 6.54 6.89
N SER A 73 3.60 6.55 7.52
CA SER A 73 4.52 7.69 7.44
C SER A 73 5.28 7.81 6.13
N ARG A 74 5.45 6.69 5.42
CA ARG A 74 6.13 6.51 4.14
C ARG A 74 5.53 5.30 3.41
N PRO A 75 5.85 5.07 2.13
CA PRO A 75 5.44 3.85 1.44
C PRO A 75 5.83 2.60 2.22
N THR A 76 4.94 1.61 2.27
CA THR A 76 5.18 0.33 2.97
C THR A 76 4.81 -0.82 2.05
N PHE A 77 5.67 -1.83 1.96
CA PHE A 77 5.44 -3.01 1.13
C PHE A 77 4.91 -4.17 1.98
N PHE A 78 3.83 -4.80 1.51
CA PHE A 78 3.22 -5.98 2.12
C PHE A 78 3.28 -7.16 1.15
N GLY A 79 3.56 -8.36 1.66
CA GLY A 79 3.69 -9.56 0.80
C GLY A 79 4.98 -9.59 0.00
N CYS A 80 6.08 -9.08 0.57
CA CYS A 80 7.37 -8.99 -0.09
C CYS A 80 7.99 -10.32 -0.51
N ASN A 81 7.76 -11.35 0.30
CA ASN A 81 8.25 -12.70 0.05
C ASN A 81 7.07 -13.64 -0.09
N ALA A 82 6.85 -14.15 -1.31
CA ALA A 82 5.80 -15.11 -1.62
C ALA A 82 5.91 -16.38 -0.75
N GLY A 83 7.14 -16.86 -0.50
CA GLY A 83 7.39 -18.08 0.26
C GLY A 83 6.91 -18.02 1.71
N ASN A 84 6.72 -16.83 2.27
CA ASN A 84 6.19 -16.65 3.62
C ASN A 84 4.65 -16.74 3.67
N LEU A 85 3.97 -16.77 2.52
CA LEU A 85 2.50 -16.71 2.41
C LEU A 85 1.84 -18.11 2.36
N THR A 86 2.61 -19.18 2.55
CA THR A 86 2.14 -20.57 2.43
C THR A 86 1.03 -20.93 3.42
N ALA A 87 0.95 -20.26 4.57
CA ALA A 87 -0.16 -20.45 5.51
C ALA A 87 -1.47 -19.75 5.08
N LEU A 88 -1.43 -18.86 4.08
CA LEU A 88 -2.61 -18.17 3.54
C LEU A 88 -3.18 -18.87 2.30
N THR A 89 -2.31 -19.41 1.43
CA THR A 89 -2.72 -20.04 0.18
C THR A 89 -1.63 -20.93 -0.41
N ASP A 90 -2.02 -21.99 -1.11
CA ASP A 90 -1.11 -22.82 -1.91
C ASP A 90 -0.58 -22.07 -3.15
N SER A 91 -1.37 -21.12 -3.67
CA SER A 91 -1.01 -20.28 -4.82
C SER A 91 -0.28 -19.02 -4.39
N VAL A 92 0.84 -19.17 -3.66
CA VAL A 92 1.54 -18.02 -3.06
C VAL A 92 1.90 -16.91 -4.06
N PHE A 93 2.16 -17.26 -5.33
CA PHE A 93 2.51 -16.30 -6.38
C PHE A 93 1.32 -15.51 -6.97
N ASP A 94 0.09 -15.90 -6.64
CA ASP A 94 -1.12 -15.18 -7.05
C ASP A 94 -1.47 -14.05 -6.06
N VAL A 95 -0.82 -14.03 -4.88
CA VAL A 95 -0.92 -12.92 -3.92
C VAL A 95 -0.02 -11.77 -4.39
N PRO A 96 -0.54 -10.56 -4.62
CA PRO A 96 0.29 -9.45 -5.09
C PRO A 96 1.24 -8.95 -3.99
N LEU A 97 2.38 -8.40 -4.41
CA LEU A 97 3.09 -7.42 -3.59
C LEU A 97 2.24 -6.14 -3.54
N VAL A 98 1.90 -5.66 -2.35
CA VAL A 98 1.12 -4.42 -2.19
C VAL A 98 2.06 -3.30 -1.75
N VAL A 99 2.16 -2.25 -2.56
CA VAL A 99 2.85 -1.01 -2.21
C VAL A 99 1.80 -0.04 -1.66
N TYR A 100 1.72 0.06 -0.34
CA TYR A 100 0.83 0.96 0.37
C TYR A 100 1.42 2.36 0.44
N ILE A 101 0.64 3.36 0.07
CA ILE A 101 1.02 4.77 0.08
C ILE A 101 -0.12 5.57 0.72
N ALA A 102 0.09 6.06 1.94
CA ALA A 102 -0.89 6.87 2.65
C ALA A 102 -0.78 8.35 2.27
N ASN A 103 -1.94 9.00 2.11
CA ASN A 103 -2.04 10.44 2.02
C ASN A 103 -1.41 11.10 3.25
N LYS A 104 -0.63 12.14 3.01
CA LYS A 104 0.05 12.92 4.04
C LYS A 104 0.33 14.32 3.51
N GLN A 105 0.40 15.27 4.42
CA GLN A 105 0.84 16.62 4.10
C GLN A 105 2.36 16.69 3.91
N TYR A 106 2.75 17.13 2.71
CA TYR A 106 4.07 17.65 2.36
C TYR A 106 3.97 19.16 2.12
N SER A 107 3.47 19.58 0.96
CA SER A 107 3.28 21.00 0.63
C SER A 107 1.87 21.53 0.90
N PHE A 108 0.87 20.67 1.06
CA PHE A 108 -0.53 21.08 1.24
C PHE A 108 -1.26 20.19 2.25
N ALA A 109 -2.08 20.80 3.11
CA ALA A 109 -2.93 20.09 4.06
C ALA A 109 -4.10 19.41 3.31
N SER A 110 -3.85 18.18 2.84
CA SER A 110 -4.79 17.37 2.05
C SER A 110 -5.84 16.63 2.88
N ASN A 111 -5.86 16.79 4.20
CA ASN A 111 -6.82 16.19 5.12
C ASN A 111 -8.17 16.95 5.15
N THR A 112 -8.66 17.30 3.96
CA THR A 112 -9.89 18.05 3.76
C THR A 112 -11.11 17.17 3.94
N SER A 113 -12.22 17.73 4.44
CA SER A 113 -13.47 16.98 4.63
C SER A 113 -13.97 16.33 3.34
N THR A 114 -14.43 15.08 3.43
CA THR A 114 -15.13 14.36 2.35
C THR A 114 -16.34 15.13 1.81
N PHE A 115 -16.96 15.99 2.63
CA PHE A 115 -18.09 16.83 2.22
C PHE A 115 -17.68 18.16 1.57
N LYS A 116 -16.37 18.47 1.45
CA LYS A 116 -15.90 19.63 0.70
C LYS A 116 -15.95 19.33 -0.80
N LEU A 117 -17.03 19.78 -1.44
CA LEU A 117 -17.29 19.55 -2.87
C LEU A 117 -16.72 20.65 -3.80
N SER A 118 -16.23 21.76 -3.23
CA SER A 118 -15.69 22.89 -4.00
C SER A 118 -14.32 23.31 -3.48
N TYR A 119 -13.42 23.54 -4.43
CA TYR A 119 -12.04 23.97 -4.20
C TYR A 119 -11.73 25.18 -5.06
N SER A 120 -10.94 26.10 -4.52
CA SER A 120 -10.31 27.13 -5.34
C SER A 120 -9.35 26.45 -6.34
N ILE A 121 -9.05 27.12 -7.45
CA ILE A 121 -8.04 26.61 -8.41
C ILE A 121 -6.67 26.43 -7.72
N ALA A 122 -6.34 27.33 -6.80
CA ALA A 122 -5.10 27.26 -6.02
C ALA A 122 -5.07 26.02 -5.12
N ASP A 123 -6.13 25.79 -4.32
CA ASP A 123 -6.23 24.61 -3.44
C ASP A 123 -6.18 23.32 -4.25
N ARG A 124 -6.91 23.26 -5.38
CA ARG A 124 -6.91 22.09 -6.27
C ARG A 124 -5.51 21.78 -6.78
N ASN A 125 -4.79 22.80 -7.27
CA ASN A 125 -3.44 22.61 -7.79
C ASN A 125 -2.47 22.19 -6.66
N ALA A 126 -2.56 22.82 -5.49
CA ALA A 126 -1.74 22.47 -4.33
C ALA A 126 -2.01 21.03 -3.84
N MET A 127 -3.27 20.59 -3.84
CA MET A 127 -3.68 19.21 -3.55
C MET A 127 -3.01 18.22 -4.50
N ILE A 128 -3.04 18.51 -5.82
CA ILE A 128 -2.42 17.66 -6.84
C ILE A 128 -0.89 17.62 -6.65
N THR A 129 -0.26 18.76 -6.38
CA THR A 129 1.17 18.84 -6.08
C THR A 129 1.51 17.98 -4.86
N ASN A 130 0.76 18.08 -3.78
CA ASN A 130 0.95 17.25 -2.60
C ASN A 130 0.79 15.76 -2.91
N GLY A 131 -0.19 15.38 -3.74
CA GLY A 131 -0.34 13.99 -4.19
C GLY A 131 0.86 13.48 -4.98
N PHE A 132 1.46 14.31 -5.84
CA PHE A 132 2.72 13.98 -6.52
C PHE A 132 3.87 13.80 -5.52
N GLU A 133 3.99 14.68 -4.52
CA GLU A 133 5.02 14.58 -3.48
C GLU A 133 4.85 13.31 -2.63
N VAL A 134 3.60 12.94 -2.30
CA VAL A 134 3.27 11.68 -1.63
C VAL A 134 3.73 10.48 -2.45
N ALA A 135 3.40 10.44 -3.75
CA ALA A 135 3.75 9.33 -4.62
C ALA A 135 5.27 9.25 -4.92
N SER A 136 5.97 10.38 -4.87
CA SER A 136 7.37 10.50 -5.30
C SER A 136 8.37 10.67 -4.18
N MET A 137 7.96 10.58 -2.91
CA MET A 137 8.82 10.87 -1.75
C MET A 137 9.44 12.27 -1.84
N LEU A 138 8.59 13.27 -2.06
CA LEU A 138 8.95 14.68 -2.27
C LEU A 138 9.93 14.84 -3.45
N ASN A 139 9.56 14.29 -4.61
CA ASN A 139 10.39 14.25 -5.82
C ASN A 139 11.77 13.58 -5.61
N GLY A 140 11.83 12.58 -4.74
CA GLY A 140 13.06 11.89 -4.35
C GLY A 140 13.91 12.64 -3.33
N THR A 141 13.48 13.80 -2.83
CA THR A 141 14.24 14.56 -1.82
C THR A 141 14.32 13.81 -0.49
N LEU A 142 13.27 13.07 -0.12
CA LEU A 142 13.26 12.27 1.12
C LEU A 142 13.96 10.92 0.95
N ASP A 143 13.99 10.41 -0.28
CA ASP A 143 14.66 9.16 -0.62
C ASP A 143 14.94 9.11 -2.13
N GLU A 144 16.21 9.31 -2.50
CA GLU A 144 16.64 9.31 -3.91
C GLU A 144 16.52 7.92 -4.55
N GLU A 145 16.57 6.85 -3.74
CA GLU A 145 16.46 5.46 -4.19
C GLU A 145 15.00 5.03 -4.40
N TRP A 146 14.01 5.83 -3.99
CA TRP A 146 12.60 5.46 -4.08
C TRP A 146 12.19 4.98 -5.48
N ARG A 147 12.66 5.66 -6.54
CA ARG A 147 12.37 5.28 -7.93
C ARG A 147 12.91 3.89 -8.28
N ALA A 148 14.12 3.56 -7.81
CA ALA A 148 14.69 2.23 -7.97
C ALA A 148 13.90 1.19 -7.17
N CYS A 149 13.49 1.52 -5.94
CA CYS A 149 12.70 0.64 -5.09
C CYS A 149 11.31 0.34 -5.66
N VAL A 150 10.67 1.31 -6.32
CA VAL A 150 9.45 1.09 -7.11
C VAL A 150 9.72 0.08 -8.23
N GLY A 151 10.83 0.22 -8.98
CA GLY A 151 11.24 -0.75 -10.00
C GLY A 151 11.45 -2.16 -9.43
N CYS A 152 12.14 -2.26 -8.29
CA CYS A 152 12.36 -3.52 -7.59
C CYS A 152 11.04 -4.17 -7.12
N ALA A 153 10.07 -3.37 -6.65
CA ALA A 153 8.75 -3.87 -6.29
C ALA A 153 8.01 -4.43 -7.51
N ILE A 154 8.01 -3.72 -8.63
CA ILE A 154 7.31 -4.13 -9.87
C ILE A 154 7.76 -5.52 -10.35
N ILE A 155 9.07 -5.79 -10.30
CA ILE A 155 9.62 -7.06 -10.81
C ILE A 155 9.60 -8.20 -9.79
N ARG A 156 9.39 -7.91 -8.49
CA ARG A 156 9.63 -8.88 -7.40
C ARG A 156 8.88 -10.19 -7.60
N ARG A 157 7.57 -10.12 -7.85
CA ARG A 157 6.74 -11.32 -7.93
C ARG A 157 7.15 -12.23 -9.10
N GLU A 158 7.56 -11.63 -10.22
CA GLU A 158 8.03 -12.38 -11.38
C GLU A 158 9.42 -12.98 -11.15
N GLN A 159 10.32 -12.26 -10.46
CA GLN A 159 11.60 -12.84 -10.02
C GLN A 159 11.38 -14.09 -9.17
N GLU A 160 10.43 -14.06 -8.24
CA GLU A 160 10.12 -15.22 -7.40
C GLU A 160 9.56 -16.39 -8.21
N ARG A 161 8.65 -16.14 -9.18
CA ARG A 161 8.14 -17.19 -10.08
C ARG A 161 9.24 -17.87 -10.90
N LEU A 162 10.24 -17.09 -11.33
CA LEU A 162 11.37 -17.57 -12.13
C LEU A 162 12.52 -18.13 -11.29
N GLY A 163 12.42 -18.11 -9.95
CA GLY A 163 13.50 -18.53 -9.06
C GLY A 163 14.75 -17.64 -9.14
N LEU A 164 14.58 -16.35 -9.47
CA LEU A 164 15.65 -15.38 -9.60
C LEU A 164 15.89 -14.62 -8.30
N GLU A 165 17.16 -14.50 -7.93
CA GLU A 165 17.60 -13.71 -6.79
C GLU A 165 17.48 -12.20 -7.08
N GLN A 166 17.17 -11.42 -6.03
CA GLN A 166 17.21 -9.97 -6.11
C GLN A 166 18.63 -9.45 -6.27
N THR A 167 18.77 -8.33 -6.99
CA THR A 167 20.01 -7.54 -6.99
C THR A 167 20.26 -6.97 -5.59
N LYS A 168 21.51 -6.60 -5.30
CA LYS A 168 21.88 -5.96 -4.02
C LYS A 168 21.06 -4.70 -3.74
N GLN A 169 20.82 -3.87 -4.76
CA GLN A 169 20.00 -2.66 -4.63
C GLN A 169 18.56 -2.99 -4.25
N CYS A 170 17.95 -3.99 -4.90
CA CYS A 170 16.59 -4.41 -4.54
C CYS A 170 16.51 -5.02 -3.15
N LYS A 171 17.53 -5.76 -2.69
CA LYS A 171 17.58 -6.25 -1.30
C LYS A 171 17.51 -5.09 -0.29
N LEU A 172 18.29 -4.03 -0.50
CA LEU A 172 18.26 -2.81 0.33
C LEU A 172 16.89 -2.11 0.31
N CYS A 173 16.24 -2.04 -0.86
CA CYS A 173 14.89 -1.47 -0.98
C CYS A 173 13.87 -2.25 -0.15
N PHE A 174 13.94 -3.58 -0.17
CA PHE A 174 13.04 -4.42 0.60
C PHE A 174 13.36 -4.40 2.09
N GLU A 175 14.63 -4.29 2.49
CA GLU A 175 15.00 -4.02 3.90
C GLU A 175 14.40 -2.69 4.41
N ARG A 176 14.31 -1.68 3.53
CA ARG A 176 13.79 -0.36 3.89
C ARG A 176 12.27 -0.30 3.97
N TYR A 177 11.57 -0.87 2.99
CA TYR A 177 10.14 -0.66 2.80
C TYR A 177 9.28 -1.86 3.17
N CYS A 178 9.85 -3.06 3.23
CA CYS A 178 9.07 -4.23 3.55
C CYS A 178 8.65 -4.27 5.02
N TRP A 179 7.35 -4.42 5.25
CA TRP A 179 6.89 -4.87 6.55
C TRP A 179 7.14 -6.38 6.69
N ASN A 180 7.91 -6.77 7.70
CA ASN A 180 8.43 -8.12 7.87
C ASN A 180 7.65 -8.96 8.91
N GLY A 181 6.51 -8.45 9.42
CA GLY A 181 5.72 -9.12 10.44
C GLY A 181 6.03 -8.71 11.89
N THR A 182 6.94 -7.75 12.09
CA THR A 182 7.28 -7.16 13.41
C THR A 182 7.24 -5.65 13.40
#